data_AF-A0A968NDF4-F1
#
_entry.id   AF-A0A968NDF4-F1
#
_cell.length_a   1.000
_cell.length_b   1.000
_cell.length_c   1.000
_cell.angle_alpha   90.00
_cell.angle_beta   90.00
_cell.angle_gamma   90.00
#
_symmetry.space_group_name_H-M   'P 1'
#
loop_
_entity.id
_entity.type
_entity.pdbx_description
1 polymer ?
#
loop_
_entity_poly.entity_id
_entity_poly.type
_entity_poly.pdbx_seq_one_letter_code
_entity_poly.pdbx_strand_id
1 'polypeptide(L)'
;MSKVRATRSKPAAPASPNDSTTSRLNAKTWGYIGALAAVLCWAGAFALLFLGNLASEASPLAPQRVLFYLLIIGAGLLTFLPLEIRMRLRGITLEGTAGFFLLLYTLAFVPPPTRWLLHLPDMPVYALFLLAFFWSASALLMPFVYALGRLLFTQRMRQNDVPRARRQAHLLSLLFTWVIMLSTLNALSIVSVLVLVFMVMLAEILFLARLDLRPTQP
;
A
#
# COMPACT_ATOMS: atom_id res chain seq x y z
N MET A 1 2.63 55.02 39.34
CA MET A 1 2.54 53.91 40.33
C MET A 1 1.82 52.74 39.67
N SER A 2 2.54 51.74 39.19
CA SER A 2 1.97 50.53 38.57
C SER A 2 2.51 49.29 39.30
N LYS A 3 1.64 48.52 39.95
CA LYS A 3 1.99 47.32 40.71
C LYS A 3 2.09 46.13 39.74
N VAL A 4 3.31 45.71 39.43
CA VAL A 4 3.60 44.46 38.71
C VAL A 4 3.39 43.29 39.69
N ARG A 5 2.34 42.50 39.46
CA ARG A 5 2.01 41.30 40.25
C ARG A 5 2.73 40.10 39.65
N ALA A 6 3.85 39.72 40.23
CA ALA A 6 4.58 38.51 39.87
C ALA A 6 3.78 37.26 40.28
N THR A 7 3.27 36.53 39.30
CA THR A 7 2.67 35.20 39.49
C THR A 7 3.80 34.18 39.66
N ARG A 8 3.95 33.70 40.90
CA ARG A 8 4.90 32.64 41.28
C ARG A 8 4.48 31.33 40.61
N SER A 9 5.22 30.91 39.59
CA SER A 9 5.02 29.61 38.93
C SER A 9 5.35 28.48 39.92
N LYS A 10 4.40 27.55 40.06
CA LYS A 10 4.51 26.36 40.91
C LYS A 10 5.54 25.43 40.26
N PRO A 11 6.58 24.93 40.97
CA PRO A 11 7.53 24.00 40.38
C PRO A 11 6.81 22.72 39.96
N ALA A 12 6.96 22.34 38.69
CA ALA A 12 6.42 21.11 38.15
C ALA A 12 7.03 19.93 38.92
N ALA A 13 6.17 19.08 39.49
CA ALA A 13 6.62 17.85 40.13
C ALA A 13 7.38 16.98 39.12
N PRO A 14 8.50 16.33 39.51
CA PRO A 14 9.25 15.47 38.61
C PRO A 14 8.37 14.30 38.17
N ALA A 15 8.25 14.11 36.84
CA ALA A 15 7.51 13.01 36.26
C ALA A 15 8.05 11.67 36.80
N SER A 16 7.16 10.85 37.35
CA SER A 16 7.50 9.52 37.88
C SER A 16 8.14 8.66 36.78
N PRO A 17 9.36 8.14 36.97
CA PRO A 17 10.05 7.34 35.96
C PRO A 17 9.30 6.04 35.59
N ASN A 18 8.40 5.57 36.46
CA ASN A 18 7.66 4.32 36.24
C ASN A 18 6.54 4.43 35.20
N ASP A 19 5.95 5.60 34.97
CA ASP A 19 4.81 5.76 34.04
C ASP A 19 5.23 5.63 32.56
N SER A 20 6.49 5.96 32.25
CA SER A 20 7.00 5.91 30.87
C SER A 20 7.35 4.50 30.40
N THR A 21 7.61 3.57 31.33
CA THR A 21 8.07 2.20 31.02
C THR A 21 6.91 1.24 30.80
N THR A 22 5.88 1.30 31.67
CA THR A 22 4.65 0.52 31.55
C THR A 22 3.84 0.90 30.30
N SER A 23 3.77 2.19 29.97
CA SER A 23 3.09 2.66 28.75
C SER A 23 3.74 2.16 27.45
N ARG A 24 5.08 2.11 27.39
CA ARG A 24 5.82 1.58 26.23
C ARG A 24 5.66 0.07 26.05
N LEU A 25 5.66 -0.69 27.15
CA LEU A 25 5.43 -2.14 27.12
C LEU A 25 4.04 -2.47 26.60
N ASN A 26 3.01 -1.77 27.09
CA ASN A 26 1.64 -1.95 26.63
C ASN A 26 1.52 -1.66 25.13
N ALA A 27 2.02 -0.52 24.65
CA ALA A 27 1.96 -0.16 23.23
C ALA A 27 2.59 -1.21 22.31
N LYS A 28 3.70 -1.85 22.75
CA LYS A 28 4.37 -2.91 22.00
C LYS A 28 3.54 -4.18 21.94
N THR A 29 2.95 -4.61 23.05
CA THR A 29 2.07 -5.79 23.12
C THR A 29 0.83 -5.62 22.24
N TRP A 30 0.17 -4.45 22.30
CA TRP A 30 -0.96 -4.12 21.42
C TRP A 30 -0.58 -4.17 19.94
N GLY A 31 0.63 -3.72 19.59
CA GLY A 31 1.15 -3.83 18.23
C GLY A 31 1.31 -5.28 17.75
N TYR A 32 1.80 -6.19 18.60
CA TYR A 32 1.91 -7.61 18.26
C TYR A 32 0.55 -8.29 18.10
N ILE A 33 -0.42 -7.97 18.97
CA ILE A 33 -1.78 -8.50 18.86
C ILE A 33 -2.42 -8.06 17.54
N GLY A 34 -2.28 -6.79 17.18
CA GLY A 34 -2.77 -6.28 15.90
C GLY A 34 -2.11 -6.96 14.69
N ALA A 35 -0.80 -7.21 14.76
CA ALA A 35 -0.08 -7.91 13.70
C ALA A 35 -0.53 -9.38 13.57
N LEU A 36 -0.72 -10.09 14.68
CA LEU A 36 -1.24 -11.46 14.67
C LEU A 36 -2.67 -11.50 14.12
N ALA A 37 -3.52 -10.55 14.52
CA ALA A 37 -4.86 -10.42 13.97
C ALA A 37 -4.84 -10.18 12.45
N ALA A 38 -3.95 -9.32 11.96
CA ALA A 38 -3.77 -9.09 10.52
C ALA A 38 -3.38 -10.37 9.78
N VAL A 39 -2.41 -11.12 10.31
CA VAL A 39 -1.97 -12.40 9.73
C VAL A 39 -3.09 -13.42 9.72
N LEU A 40 -3.87 -13.53 10.80
CA LEU A 40 -5.03 -14.41 10.87
C LEU A 40 -6.12 -13.98 9.88
N CYS A 41 -6.36 -12.68 9.69
CA CYS A 41 -7.31 -12.19 8.71
C CYS A 41 -6.88 -12.53 7.27
N TRP A 42 -5.60 -12.32 6.94
CA TRP A 42 -5.04 -12.71 5.63
C TRP A 42 -5.13 -14.23 5.42
N ALA A 43 -4.70 -15.01 6.41
CA ALA A 43 -4.73 -16.47 6.34
C ALA A 43 -6.15 -16.98 6.16
N GLY A 44 -7.13 -16.43 6.89
CA GLY A 44 -8.54 -16.76 6.75
C GLY A 44 -9.10 -16.39 5.38
N ALA A 45 -8.76 -15.20 4.86
CA ALA A 45 -9.19 -14.77 3.52
C ALA A 45 -8.63 -15.71 2.43
N PHE A 46 -7.35 -16.07 2.49
CA PHE A 46 -6.75 -17.02 1.55
C PHE A 46 -7.30 -18.43 1.71
N ALA A 47 -7.52 -18.90 2.94
CA ALA A 47 -8.12 -20.20 3.19
C ALA A 47 -9.53 -20.29 2.56
N LEU A 48 -10.35 -19.25 2.70
CA LEU A 48 -11.65 -19.20 2.03
C LEU A 48 -11.51 -19.12 0.51
N LEU A 49 -10.57 -18.32 0.00
CA LEU A 49 -10.34 -18.20 -1.44
C LEU A 49 -10.02 -19.56 -2.08
N PHE A 50 -9.13 -20.34 -1.46
CA PHE A 50 -8.66 -21.61 -2.02
C PHE A 50 -9.52 -22.81 -1.65
N LEU A 51 -10.13 -22.84 -0.45
CA LEU A 51 -10.87 -24.00 0.06
C LEU A 51 -12.38 -23.75 0.25
N GLY A 52 -12.81 -22.50 0.27
CA GLY A 52 -14.15 -22.11 0.70
C GLY A 52 -15.26 -22.27 -0.34
N ASN A 53 -14.95 -22.65 -1.58
CA ASN A 53 -15.96 -22.78 -2.66
C ASN A 53 -16.92 -21.57 -2.77
N LEU A 54 -16.39 -20.35 -2.68
CA LEU A 54 -17.19 -19.10 -2.65
C LEU A 54 -18.08 -18.91 -3.89
N ALA A 55 -17.77 -19.61 -4.98
CA ALA A 55 -18.50 -19.57 -6.23
C ALA A 55 -19.85 -20.32 -6.18
N SER A 56 -20.01 -21.33 -5.30
CA SER A 56 -21.24 -22.12 -5.26
C SER A 56 -22.43 -21.38 -4.61
N GLU A 57 -22.19 -20.32 -3.85
CA GLU A 57 -23.26 -19.53 -3.23
C GLU A 57 -23.85 -18.53 -4.24
N ALA A 58 -25.15 -18.61 -4.53
CA ALA A 58 -25.78 -17.72 -5.52
C ALA A 58 -25.95 -16.27 -5.03
N SER A 59 -26.10 -16.06 -3.71
CA SER A 59 -26.38 -14.72 -3.15
C SER A 59 -25.09 -13.92 -2.88
N PRO A 60 -25.00 -12.64 -3.26
CA PRO A 60 -23.86 -11.79 -2.94
C PRO A 60 -23.68 -11.52 -1.44
N LEU A 61 -24.77 -11.64 -0.67
CA LEU A 61 -24.80 -11.44 0.80
C LEU A 61 -24.83 -12.77 1.57
N ALA A 62 -24.48 -13.88 0.91
CA ALA A 62 -24.34 -15.14 1.61
C ALA A 62 -23.27 -15.04 2.72
N PRO A 63 -23.48 -15.70 3.86
CA PRO A 63 -22.70 -15.46 5.07
C PRO A 63 -21.20 -15.71 4.85
N GLN A 64 -20.85 -16.68 4.00
CA GLN A 64 -19.47 -17.00 3.71
C GLN A 64 -18.79 -15.90 2.87
N ARG A 65 -19.49 -15.31 1.89
CA ARG A 65 -19.00 -14.16 1.11
C ARG A 65 -18.85 -12.91 1.97
N VAL A 66 -19.82 -12.64 2.86
CA VAL A 66 -19.72 -11.51 3.81
C VAL A 66 -18.51 -11.67 4.72
N LEU A 67 -18.30 -12.88 5.25
CA LEU A 67 -17.14 -13.18 6.07
C LEU A 67 -15.83 -12.98 5.30
N PHE A 68 -15.76 -13.40 4.03
CA PHE A 68 -14.63 -13.13 3.15
C PHE A 68 -14.37 -11.63 2.95
N TYR A 69 -15.40 -10.82 2.66
CA TYR A 69 -15.26 -9.37 2.54
C TYR A 69 -14.75 -8.72 3.82
N LEU A 70 -15.31 -9.10 4.97
CA LEU A 70 -14.90 -8.58 6.27
C LEU A 70 -13.45 -8.95 6.60
N LEU A 71 -13.02 -10.17 6.28
CA LEU A 71 -11.63 -10.59 6.48
C LEU A 71 -10.67 -9.77 5.62
N ILE A 72 -11.00 -9.50 4.35
CA ILE A 72 -10.12 -8.71 3.48
C ILE A 72 -10.04 -7.26 3.95
N ILE A 73 -11.18 -6.64 4.28
CA ILE A 73 -11.21 -5.26 4.77
C ILE A 73 -10.46 -5.18 6.11
N GLY A 74 -10.70 -6.13 7.02
CA GLY A 74 -9.99 -6.24 8.29
C GLY A 74 -8.49 -6.41 8.11
N ALA A 75 -8.07 -7.31 7.20
CA ALA A 75 -6.68 -7.53 6.87
C ALA A 75 -6.01 -6.27 6.31
N GLY A 76 -6.66 -5.59 5.36
CA GLY A 76 -6.17 -4.35 4.78
C GLY A 76 -6.02 -3.24 5.82
N LEU A 77 -7.06 -2.99 6.63
CA LEU A 77 -7.02 -2.00 7.69
C LEU A 77 -5.92 -2.32 8.72
N LEU A 78 -5.86 -3.54 9.23
CA LEU A 78 -4.86 -3.93 10.23
C LEU A 78 -3.42 -3.91 9.69
N THR A 79 -3.23 -4.07 8.38
CA THR A 79 -1.91 -4.02 7.74
C THR A 79 -1.48 -2.59 7.41
N PHE A 80 -2.35 -1.83 6.74
CA PHE A 80 -1.98 -0.54 6.15
C PHE A 80 -2.23 0.64 7.09
N LEU A 81 -3.20 0.58 8.01
CA LEU A 81 -3.43 1.66 8.97
C LEU A 81 -2.24 1.93 9.90
N PRO A 82 -1.61 0.92 10.55
CA PRO A 82 -0.43 1.19 11.37
C PRO A 82 0.75 1.68 10.52
N LEU A 83 0.83 1.25 9.26
CA LEU A 83 1.85 1.68 8.31
C LEU A 83 1.67 3.15 7.93
N GLU A 84 0.43 3.58 7.65
CA GLU A 84 0.04 4.97 7.38
C GLU A 84 0.42 5.88 8.55
N ILE A 85 0.07 5.47 9.78
CA ILE A 85 0.36 6.24 10.99
C ILE A 85 1.88 6.34 11.21
N ARG A 86 2.62 5.23 11.05
CA ARG A 86 4.06 5.18 11.34
C ARG A 86 4.91 5.90 10.30
N MET A 87 4.54 5.81 9.03
CA MET A 87 5.31 6.40 7.92
C MET A 87 4.75 7.74 7.44
N ARG A 88 3.61 8.19 7.99
CA ARG A 88 2.88 9.41 7.58
C ARG A 88 2.51 9.42 6.09
N LEU A 89 2.28 8.23 5.53
CA LEU A 89 1.92 8.02 4.12
C LEU A 89 0.39 8.12 3.98
N ARG A 90 -0.14 9.35 3.93
CA ARG A 90 -1.59 9.59 3.84
C ARG A 90 -2.21 8.86 2.65
N GLY A 91 -3.28 8.11 2.91
CA GLY A 91 -4.09 7.43 1.89
C GLY A 91 -3.60 6.04 1.49
N ILE A 92 -2.47 5.55 2.03
CA ILE A 92 -1.99 4.18 1.75
C ILE A 92 -2.98 3.13 2.27
N THR A 93 -3.71 3.42 3.35
CA THR A 93 -4.73 2.51 3.88
C THR A 93 -5.87 2.32 2.90
N LEU A 94 -6.36 3.42 2.30
CA LEU A 94 -7.42 3.35 1.30
C LEU A 94 -6.93 2.63 0.05
N GLU A 95 -5.77 3.01 -0.47
CA GLU A 95 -5.19 2.44 -1.70
C GLU A 95 -4.90 0.94 -1.55
N GLY A 96 -4.28 0.54 -0.44
CA GLY A 96 -3.99 -0.85 -0.13
C GLY A 96 -5.24 -1.68 0.13
N THR A 97 -6.14 -1.21 0.99
CA THR A 97 -7.36 -1.95 1.32
C THR A 97 -8.25 -2.08 0.08
N ALA A 98 -8.47 -1.01 -0.68
CA ALA A 98 -9.28 -1.06 -1.90
C ALA A 98 -8.61 -1.89 -2.99
N GLY A 99 -7.29 -1.76 -3.19
CA GLY A 99 -6.54 -2.52 -4.18
C GLY A 99 -6.58 -4.02 -3.91
N PHE A 100 -6.29 -4.45 -2.67
CA PHE A 100 -6.36 -5.85 -2.29
C PHE A 100 -7.78 -6.40 -2.25
N PHE A 101 -8.76 -5.59 -1.81
CA PHE A 101 -10.17 -5.97 -1.90
C PHE A 101 -10.58 -6.23 -3.34
N LEU A 102 -10.27 -5.30 -4.25
CA LEU A 102 -10.57 -5.46 -5.67
C LEU A 102 -9.86 -6.68 -6.26
N LEU A 103 -8.58 -6.90 -5.92
CA LEU A 103 -7.79 -8.03 -6.42
C LEU A 103 -8.39 -9.37 -5.98
N LEU A 104 -8.63 -9.53 -4.67
CA LEU A 104 -9.18 -10.78 -4.13
C LEU A 104 -10.63 -11.00 -4.53
N TYR A 105 -11.42 -9.93 -4.65
CA TYR A 105 -12.76 -10.00 -5.21
C TYR A 105 -12.74 -10.53 -6.65
N THR A 106 -11.83 -10.00 -7.47
CA THR A 106 -11.66 -10.45 -8.86
C THR A 106 -11.30 -11.93 -8.91
N LEU A 107 -10.32 -12.35 -8.10
CA LEU A 107 -9.88 -13.74 -8.04
C LEU A 107 -10.96 -14.70 -7.53
N ALA A 108 -11.83 -14.24 -6.62
CA ALA A 108 -12.86 -15.08 -6.00
C ALA A 108 -14.13 -15.23 -6.85
N PHE A 109 -14.56 -14.17 -7.54
CA PHE A 109 -15.90 -14.10 -8.12
C PHE A 109 -15.92 -13.85 -9.62
N VAL A 110 -14.84 -13.32 -10.21
CA VAL A 110 -14.79 -13.08 -11.64
C VAL A 110 -14.27 -14.35 -12.32
N PRO A 111 -15.02 -14.94 -13.26
CA PRO A 111 -14.58 -16.16 -13.91
C PRO A 111 -13.26 -15.92 -14.65
N PRO A 112 -12.32 -16.88 -14.62
CA PRO A 112 -11.08 -16.73 -15.34
C PRO A 112 -11.37 -16.60 -16.84
N PRO A 113 -10.69 -15.66 -17.53
CA PRO A 113 -10.85 -15.51 -18.96
C PRO A 113 -10.44 -16.81 -19.66
N THR A 114 -11.26 -17.25 -20.62
CA THR A 114 -11.03 -18.52 -21.33
C THR A 114 -10.35 -18.30 -22.67
N ARG A 115 -10.37 -17.06 -23.19
CA ARG A 115 -9.75 -16.67 -24.45
C ARG A 115 -8.65 -15.64 -24.25
N TRP A 116 -7.93 -15.41 -25.34
CA TRP A 116 -6.81 -14.47 -25.42
C TRP A 116 -7.26 -13.02 -25.17
N LEU A 117 -6.33 -12.17 -24.71
CA LEU A 117 -6.55 -10.80 -24.20
C LEU A 117 -7.39 -9.89 -25.11
N LEU A 118 -7.33 -10.09 -26.43
CA LEU A 118 -7.98 -9.24 -27.43
C LEU A 118 -9.41 -9.69 -27.79
N HIS A 119 -9.92 -10.76 -27.17
CA HIS A 119 -11.34 -11.06 -27.29
C HIS A 119 -12.14 -10.07 -26.46
N LEU A 120 -12.96 -9.26 -27.15
CA LEU A 120 -13.83 -8.23 -26.55
C LEU A 120 -14.60 -8.64 -25.27
N PRO A 121 -15.17 -9.84 -25.13
CA PRO A 121 -15.89 -10.19 -23.89
C PRO A 121 -14.96 -10.37 -22.67
N ASP A 122 -13.70 -10.74 -22.88
CA ASP A 122 -12.76 -11.06 -21.79
C ASP A 122 -11.86 -9.85 -21.44
N MET A 123 -11.76 -8.85 -22.32
CA MET A 123 -10.94 -7.65 -22.15
C MET A 123 -11.23 -6.86 -20.85
N PRO A 124 -12.50 -6.65 -20.44
CA PRO A 124 -12.80 -5.97 -19.17
C PRO A 124 -12.30 -6.70 -17.94
N VAL A 125 -12.29 -8.04 -17.97
CA VAL A 125 -11.80 -8.87 -16.85
C VAL A 125 -10.30 -8.68 -16.66
N TYR A 126 -9.53 -8.70 -17.76
CA TYR A 126 -8.10 -8.42 -17.72
C TYR A 126 -7.80 -6.98 -17.29
N ALA A 127 -8.55 -6.00 -17.78
CA ALA A 127 -8.38 -4.60 -17.37
C ALA A 127 -8.64 -4.42 -15.87
N LEU A 128 -9.70 -5.03 -15.34
CA LEU A 128 -10.05 -4.98 -13.93
C LEU A 128 -8.98 -5.67 -13.07
N PHE A 129 -8.49 -6.84 -13.51
CA PHE A 129 -7.39 -7.54 -12.83
C PHE A 129 -6.09 -6.72 -12.82
N LEU A 130 -5.69 -6.15 -13.97
CA LEU A 130 -4.48 -5.33 -14.08
C LEU A 130 -4.57 -4.06 -13.22
N LEU A 131 -5.75 -3.42 -13.18
CA LEU A 131 -6.00 -2.27 -12.32
C LEU A 131 -5.90 -2.65 -10.84
N ALA A 132 -6.55 -3.75 -10.44
CA ALA A 132 -6.50 -4.26 -9.08
C ALA A 132 -5.07 -4.59 -8.65
N PHE A 133 -4.33 -5.29 -9.52
CA PHE A 133 -2.93 -5.63 -9.31
C PHE A 133 -2.06 -4.37 -9.18
N PHE A 134 -2.25 -3.39 -10.07
CA PHE A 134 -1.52 -2.12 -10.03
C PHE A 134 -1.71 -1.40 -8.69
N TRP A 135 -2.96 -1.28 -8.20
CA TRP A 135 -3.25 -0.65 -6.91
C TRP A 135 -2.67 -1.44 -5.74
N SER A 136 -2.86 -2.77 -5.70
CA SER A 136 -2.31 -3.60 -4.63
C SER A 136 -0.78 -3.57 -4.59
N ALA A 137 -0.13 -3.65 -5.76
CA ALA A 137 1.32 -3.63 -5.87
C ALA A 137 1.88 -2.26 -5.50
N SER A 138 1.22 -1.17 -5.92
CA SER A 138 1.57 0.20 -5.54
C SER A 138 1.58 0.37 -4.02
N ALA A 139 0.48 -0.02 -3.35
CA ALA A 139 0.37 0.08 -1.90
C ALA A 139 1.41 -0.79 -1.17
N LEU A 140 1.71 -1.97 -1.71
CA LEU A 140 2.71 -2.88 -1.13
C LEU A 140 4.13 -2.35 -1.30
N LEU A 141 4.47 -1.78 -2.47
CA LEU A 141 5.82 -1.27 -2.78
C LEU A 141 6.14 0.06 -2.12
N MET A 142 5.15 0.89 -1.86
CA MET A 142 5.31 2.22 -1.25
C MET A 142 6.13 2.25 0.06
N PRO A 143 5.89 1.39 1.07
CA PRO A 143 6.73 1.33 2.27
C PRO A 143 8.17 0.90 1.98
N PHE A 144 8.38 -0.01 1.02
CA PHE A 144 9.72 -0.47 0.66
C PHE A 144 10.52 0.63 -0.03
N VAL A 145 9.91 1.32 -0.99
CA VAL A 145 10.53 2.45 -1.68
C VAL A 145 10.82 3.59 -0.70
N TYR A 146 9.89 3.88 0.22
CA TYR A 146 10.10 4.88 1.26
C TYR A 146 11.25 4.51 2.21
N ALA A 147 11.31 3.25 2.65
CA ALA A 147 12.40 2.76 3.50
C ALA A 147 13.75 2.77 2.77
N LEU A 148 13.78 2.38 1.49
CA LEU A 148 14.98 2.36 0.66
C LEU A 148 15.52 3.78 0.42
N GLY A 149 14.63 4.75 0.14
CA GLY A 149 15.02 6.15 0.02
C GLY A 149 15.66 6.68 1.31
N ARG A 150 15.11 6.31 2.47
CA ARG A 150 15.68 6.69 3.77
C ARG A 150 17.05 6.06 4.04
N LEU A 151 17.30 4.85 3.55
CA LEU A 151 18.58 4.15 3.69
C LEU A 151 19.66 4.71 2.76
N LEU A 152 19.30 5.03 1.51
CA LEU A 152 20.26 5.45 0.48
C LEU A 152 20.64 6.93 0.56
N PHE A 153 19.74 7.81 0.99
CA PHE A 153 20.03 9.24 1.06
C PHE A 153 20.51 9.66 2.45
N THR A 154 21.75 10.12 2.55
CA THR A 154 22.35 10.62 3.81
C THR A 154 21.90 12.05 4.16
N GLN A 155 21.42 12.82 3.18
CA GLN A 155 20.98 14.20 3.36
C GLN A 155 19.55 14.27 3.91
N ARG A 156 19.40 14.81 5.13
CA ARG A 156 18.11 14.94 5.85
C ARG A 156 17.00 15.65 5.06
N MET A 157 17.34 16.58 4.17
CA MET A 157 16.37 17.30 3.34
C MET A 157 15.69 16.42 2.28
N ARG A 158 16.35 15.36 1.79
CA ARG A 158 15.81 14.42 0.78
C ARG A 158 15.26 13.12 1.38
N GLN A 159 15.44 12.90 2.68
CA GLN A 159 15.05 11.66 3.37
C GLN A 159 13.54 11.48 3.55
N ASN A 160 12.75 12.57 3.47
CA ASN A 160 11.31 12.55 3.77
C ASN A 160 10.44 13.01 2.58
N ASP A 161 10.93 12.86 1.36
CA ASP A 161 10.16 13.20 0.15
C ASP A 161 9.09 12.13 -0.14
N VAL A 162 8.02 12.12 0.66
CA VAL A 162 6.81 11.30 0.46
C VAL A 162 6.26 11.35 -0.97
N PRO A 163 6.12 12.52 -1.64
CA PRO A 163 5.59 12.54 -3.00
C PRO A 163 6.50 11.82 -4.00
N ARG A 164 7.83 11.85 -3.79
CA ARG A 164 8.79 11.13 -4.63
C ARG A 164 8.65 9.63 -4.44
N ALA A 165 8.57 9.16 -3.19
CA ALA A 165 8.38 7.74 -2.89
C ALA A 165 7.07 7.20 -3.50
N ARG A 166 5.98 7.98 -3.45
CA ARG A 166 4.71 7.61 -4.08
C ARG A 166 4.83 7.44 -5.59
N ARG A 167 5.46 8.41 -6.25
CA ARG A 167 5.69 8.37 -7.71
C ARG A 167 6.54 7.16 -8.11
N GLN A 168 7.61 6.88 -7.37
CA GLN A 168 8.48 5.74 -7.64
C GLN A 168 7.76 4.40 -7.41
N ALA A 169 6.94 4.30 -6.37
CA ALA A 169 6.10 3.12 -6.13
C ALA A 169 5.12 2.88 -7.28
N HIS A 170 4.44 3.92 -7.77
CA HIS A 170 3.55 3.82 -8.93
C HIS A 170 4.30 3.44 -10.22
N LEU A 171 5.50 3.97 -10.45
CA LEU A 171 6.29 3.60 -11.62
C LEU A 171 6.70 2.13 -11.57
N LEU A 172 7.11 1.65 -10.39
CA LEU A 172 7.51 0.26 -10.20
C LEU A 172 6.32 -0.71 -10.32
N SER A 173 5.16 -0.36 -9.75
CA SER A 173 3.95 -1.17 -9.91
C SER A 173 3.47 -1.16 -11.36
N LEU A 174 3.52 -0.02 -12.05
CA LEU A 174 3.19 0.08 -13.48
C LEU A 174 4.11 -0.79 -14.32
N LEU A 175 5.43 -0.81 -14.03
CA LEU A 175 6.37 -1.71 -14.68
C LEU A 175 5.94 -3.18 -14.53
N PHE A 176 5.60 -3.63 -13.31
CA PHE A 176 5.11 -4.99 -13.10
C PHE A 176 3.80 -5.27 -13.85
N THR A 177 2.85 -4.33 -13.83
CA THR A 177 1.59 -4.45 -14.57
C THR A 177 1.83 -4.59 -16.07
N TRP A 178 2.74 -3.82 -16.65
CA TRP A 178 3.11 -3.94 -18.08
C TRP A 178 3.81 -5.27 -18.39
N VAL A 179 4.66 -5.77 -17.50
CA VAL A 179 5.27 -7.10 -17.66
C VAL A 179 4.20 -8.19 -17.69
N ILE A 180 3.21 -8.13 -16.78
CA ILE A 180 2.08 -9.06 -16.77
C ILE A 180 1.26 -8.93 -18.06
N MET A 181 0.98 -7.71 -18.51
CA MET A 181 0.25 -7.45 -19.76
C MET A 181 1.00 -7.99 -20.99
N LEU A 182 2.32 -7.85 -21.06
CA LEU A 182 3.13 -8.44 -22.14
C LEU A 182 3.15 -9.97 -22.07
N SER A 183 3.16 -10.53 -20.85
CA SER A 183 3.07 -11.97 -20.62
C SER A 183 1.75 -12.54 -21.13
N THR A 184 0.62 -11.90 -20.82
CA THR A 184 -0.70 -12.34 -21.29
C THR A 184 -0.88 -12.18 -22.80
N LEU A 185 -0.13 -11.29 -23.45
CA LEU A 185 -0.06 -11.17 -24.91
C LEU A 185 0.90 -12.18 -25.56
N ASN A 186 1.60 -13.02 -24.78
CA ASN A 186 2.72 -13.85 -25.26
C ASN A 186 3.80 -13.06 -26.01
N ALA A 187 3.92 -11.76 -25.72
CA ALA A 187 4.92 -10.84 -26.29
C ALA A 187 6.10 -10.60 -25.33
N LEU A 188 6.18 -11.40 -24.25
CA LEU A 188 7.20 -11.29 -23.24
C LEU A 188 8.53 -11.85 -23.75
N SER A 189 9.41 -10.95 -24.16
CA SER A 189 10.80 -11.26 -24.47
C SER A 189 11.72 -10.49 -23.51
N ILE A 190 12.94 -10.99 -23.31
CA ILE A 190 13.97 -10.30 -22.51
C ILE A 190 14.20 -8.88 -23.05
N VAL A 191 14.19 -8.74 -24.39
CA VAL A 191 14.33 -7.45 -25.07
C VAL A 191 13.17 -6.52 -24.72
N SER A 192 11.92 -7.00 -24.76
CA SER A 192 10.73 -6.23 -24.39
C SER A 192 10.82 -5.71 -22.96
N VAL A 193 11.28 -6.54 -22.02
CA VAL A 193 11.46 -6.16 -20.60
C VAL A 193 12.55 -5.11 -20.45
N LEU A 194 13.70 -5.27 -21.12
CA LEU A 194 14.79 -4.29 -21.08
C LEU A 194 14.36 -2.93 -21.62
N VAL A 195 13.62 -2.90 -22.73
CA VAL A 195 13.07 -1.66 -23.32
C VAL A 195 12.09 -1.00 -22.35
N LEU A 196 11.21 -1.78 -21.71
CA LEU A 196 10.27 -1.26 -20.73
C LEU A 196 10.98 -0.64 -19.52
N VAL A 197 11.98 -1.33 -18.96
CA VAL A 197 12.82 -0.81 -17.87
C VAL A 197 13.48 0.50 -18.29
N PHE A 198 14.06 0.54 -19.49
CA PHE A 198 14.72 1.74 -20.02
C PHE A 198 13.74 2.91 -20.19
N MET A 199 12.55 2.67 -20.71
CA MET A 199 11.50 3.69 -20.82
C MET A 199 11.09 4.24 -19.45
N VAL A 200 10.92 3.38 -18.44
CA VAL A 200 10.58 3.80 -17.07
C VAL A 200 11.73 4.62 -16.46
N MET A 201 12.99 4.22 -16.67
CA MET A 201 14.15 5.01 -16.23
C MET A 201 14.22 6.37 -16.91
N LEU A 202 14.01 6.44 -18.23
CA LEU A 202 13.96 7.71 -18.96
C LEU A 202 12.83 8.61 -18.45
N ALA A 203 11.64 8.06 -18.22
CA ALA A 203 10.53 8.81 -17.64
C ALA A 203 10.85 9.35 -16.24
N GLU A 204 11.60 8.60 -15.43
CA GLU A 204 12.10 9.06 -14.13
C GLU A 204 13.10 10.22 -14.29
N ILE A 205 14.11 10.05 -15.15
CA ILE A 205 15.15 11.06 -15.40
C ILE A 205 14.54 12.36 -15.94
N LEU A 206 13.65 12.28 -16.92
CA LEU A 206 12.99 13.46 -17.50
C LEU A 206 12.18 14.25 -16.48
N PHE A 207 11.54 13.57 -15.54
CA PHE A 207 10.78 14.22 -14.49
C PHE A 207 11.70 14.88 -13.45
N LEU A 208 12.80 14.21 -13.08
CA LEU A 208 13.82 14.81 -12.22
C LEU A 208 14.39 16.07 -12.86
N ALA A 209 14.72 16.01 -14.16
CA ALA A 209 15.23 17.18 -14.90
C ALA A 209 14.22 18.34 -14.95
N ARG A 210 12.92 18.08 -15.07
CA ARG A 210 11.89 19.13 -15.02
C ARG A 210 11.76 19.79 -13.65
N LEU A 211 12.01 19.05 -12.57
CA LEU A 211 11.94 19.59 -11.21
C LEU A 211 13.09 20.57 -10.93
N ASP A 212 14.28 20.33 -11.50
CA ASP A 212 15.44 21.22 -11.34
C ASP A 212 15.30 22.55 -12.13
N LEU A 213 14.47 22.58 -13.17
CA LEU A 213 14.22 23.76 -14.00
C LEU A 213 13.19 24.74 -13.43
N ARG A 214 12.60 24.46 -12.25
CA ARG A 214 11.70 25.39 -11.58
C ARG A 214 12.53 26.27 -10.65
N PRO A 215 12.96 27.49 -11.07
CA PRO A 215 13.65 28.39 -10.15
C PRO A 215 12.72 28.65 -8.97
N THR A 216 13.23 28.44 -7.77
CA THR A 216 12.59 28.86 -6.53
C THR A 216 12.28 30.35 -6.66
N GLN A 217 11.03 30.70 -6.94
CA GLN A 217 10.61 32.10 -6.82
C GLN A 217 10.72 32.47 -5.33
N PRO A 218 11.41 33.58 -5.02
CA PRO A 218 11.54 34.08 -3.65
C PRO A 218 10.21 34.52 -3.05
#